data_AF-A0A292SXH8-F1
#
_entry.id   AF-A0A292SXH8-F1
#
_cell.length_a   1.000
_cell.length_b   1.000
_cell.length_c   1.000
_cell.angle_alpha   90.00
_cell.angle_beta   90.00
_cell.angle_gamma   90.00
#
_symmetry.space_group_name_H-M   'P 1'
#
loop_
_entity.id
_entity.type
_entity.pdbx_description
1 polymer ?
#
loop_
_entity_poly.entity_id
_entity_poly.type
_entity_poly.pdbx_seq_one_letter_code
_entity_poly.pdbx_strand_id
1 'polypeptide(L)'
;MIKDNLKNAESYHKLGEGFKKGFEFLKTADMKNLENGKYQIEGDDIFVSVQDYTTKPQEQGKFEAHKKYADIQFIIKGEEKLGFGDVKNFKPTTFYDEKNDIIFLE
;
A
#
# COMPACT_ATOMS: atom_id res chain seq x y z
N MET A 1 2.08 7.85 8.18
CA MET A 1 1.97 6.39 8.41
C MET A 1 0.96 6.13 9.51
N ILE A 2 0.01 5.23 9.28
CA ILE A 2 -0.90 4.69 10.29
C ILE A 2 -0.66 3.18 10.31
N LYS A 3 -0.43 2.60 11.50
CA LYS A 3 -0.35 1.15 11.68
C LYS A 3 -1.42 0.73 12.67
N ASP A 4 -2.34 -0.11 12.22
CA ASP A 4 -3.45 -0.58 13.04
C ASP A 4 -3.95 -1.94 12.54
N ASN A 5 -4.98 -2.47 13.18
CA ASN A 5 -5.67 -3.68 12.79
C ASN A 5 -6.93 -3.34 11.98
N LEU A 6 -7.25 -4.15 10.96
CA LEU A 6 -8.44 -3.98 10.10
C LEU A 6 -9.76 -3.92 10.89
N LYS A 7 -9.83 -4.53 12.08
CA LYS A 7 -11.01 -4.43 12.97
C LYS A 7 -11.35 -2.99 13.35
N ASN A 8 -10.38 -2.08 13.31
CA ASN A 8 -10.54 -0.66 13.65
C ASN A 8 -10.83 0.22 12.44
N ALA A 9 -10.98 -0.34 11.23
CA ALA A 9 -11.09 0.39 9.96
C ALA A 9 -12.18 1.48 9.96
N GLU A 10 -13.30 1.26 10.64
CA GLU A 10 -14.40 2.22 10.70
C GLU A 10 -13.99 3.59 11.27
N SER A 11 -13.03 3.61 12.20
CA SER A 11 -12.50 4.86 12.77
C SER A 11 -11.75 5.71 11.74
N TYR A 12 -11.32 5.10 10.64
CA TYR A 12 -10.55 5.72 9.55
C TYR A 12 -11.40 6.04 8.32
N HIS A 13 -12.69 5.69 8.27
CA HIS A 13 -13.57 6.04 7.15
C HIS A 13 -13.65 7.56 6.92
N LYS A 14 -13.46 8.36 7.97
CA LYS A 14 -13.39 9.82 7.90
C LYS A 14 -12.18 10.38 7.13
N LEU A 15 -11.20 9.55 6.78
CA LEU A 15 -10.05 9.96 5.96
C LEU A 15 -10.42 10.15 4.49
N GLY A 16 -11.58 9.64 4.05
CA GLY A 16 -12.12 9.81 2.71
C GLY A 16 -12.77 8.54 2.17
N GLU A 17 -13.59 8.70 1.13
CA GLU A 17 -14.32 7.59 0.51
C GLU A 17 -13.39 6.50 -0.06
N GLY A 18 -12.21 6.88 -0.56
CA GLY A 18 -11.21 5.93 -1.04
C GLY A 18 -10.75 4.94 0.04
N PHE A 19 -10.48 5.45 1.24
CA PHE A 19 -10.10 4.61 2.39
C PHE A 19 -11.25 3.68 2.79
N LYS A 20 -12.48 4.20 2.86
CA LYS A 20 -13.66 3.41 3.17
C LYS A 20 -13.84 2.25 2.18
N LYS A 21 -13.81 2.52 0.87
CA LYS A 21 -13.94 1.48 -0.17
C LYS A 21 -12.80 0.46 -0.11
N GLY A 22 -11.57 0.90 0.12
CA GLY A 22 -10.42 0.01 0.31
C GLY A 22 -10.59 -0.91 1.53
N PHE A 23 -11.03 -0.39 2.67
CA PHE A 23 -11.30 -1.21 3.86
C PHE A 23 -12.51 -2.15 3.69
N GLU A 24 -13.56 -1.71 3.00
CA GLU A 24 -14.72 -2.56 2.68
C GLU A 24 -14.32 -3.75 1.80
N PHE A 25 -13.47 -3.52 0.79
CA PHE A 25 -12.87 -4.60 0.01
C PHE A 25 -12.10 -5.57 0.91
N LEU A 26 -11.22 -5.07 1.78
CA LEU A 26 -10.43 -5.92 2.69
C LEU A 26 -11.30 -6.71 3.68
N LYS A 27 -12.48 -6.22 4.06
CA LYS A 27 -13.40 -6.92 4.97
C LYS A 27 -14.23 -7.99 4.26
N THR A 28 -14.52 -7.82 2.98
CA THR A 28 -15.49 -8.66 2.24
C THR A 28 -14.84 -9.63 1.26
N ALA A 29 -13.59 -9.38 0.84
CA ALA A 29 -12.87 -10.28 -0.05
C ALA A 29 -12.60 -11.64 0.61
N ASP A 30 -12.75 -12.72 -0.17
CA ASP A 30 -12.33 -14.06 0.25
C ASP A 30 -10.81 -14.21 0.14
N MET A 31 -10.13 -13.80 1.20
CA MET A 31 -8.67 -13.78 1.29
C MET A 31 -8.01 -15.15 1.06
N LYS A 32 -8.74 -16.26 1.20
CA LYS A 32 -8.18 -17.60 0.98
C LYS A 32 -8.05 -17.96 -0.50
N ASN A 33 -8.91 -17.38 -1.33
CA ASN A 33 -9.01 -17.70 -2.76
C ASN A 33 -8.70 -16.48 -3.64
N LEU A 34 -8.17 -15.40 -3.04
CA LEU A 34 -7.81 -14.20 -3.77
C LEU A 34 -6.50 -14.44 -4.54
N GLU A 35 -6.61 -14.48 -5.87
CA GLU A 35 -5.46 -14.70 -6.76
C GLU A 35 -4.56 -13.47 -6.85
N ASN A 36 -3.30 -13.68 -7.22
CA ASN A 36 -2.37 -12.58 -7.49
C ASN A 36 -2.82 -11.80 -8.72
N GLY A 37 -2.79 -10.47 -8.64
CA GLY A 37 -3.20 -9.62 -9.74
C GLY A 37 -3.61 -8.21 -9.32
N LYS A 38 -4.13 -7.46 -10.29
CA LYS A 38 -4.70 -6.12 -10.07
C LYS A 38 -6.22 -6.18 -10.21
N TYR A 39 -6.92 -5.71 -9.19
CA TYR A 39 -8.37 -5.62 -9.14
C TYR A 39 -8.78 -4.15 -9.08
N GLN A 40 -9.60 -3.69 -10.02
CA GLN A 40 -10.15 -2.35 -10.00
C GLN A 40 -11.39 -2.32 -9.09
N ILE A 41 -11.41 -1.42 -8.11
CA ILE A 41 -12.59 -1.14 -7.27
C ILE A 41 -13.37 0.01 -7.90
N GLU A 42 -12.67 1.06 -8.33
CA GLU A 42 -13.24 2.23 -8.98
C GLU A 42 -12.26 2.79 -10.00
N GLY A 43 -12.38 2.32 -11.25
CA GLY A 43 -11.51 2.72 -12.35
C GLY A 43 -10.04 2.61 -11.99
N ASP A 44 -9.30 3.69 -12.23
CA ASP A 44 -7.88 3.82 -11.84
C ASP A 44 -7.70 4.58 -10.52
N ASP A 45 -8.77 5.14 -9.94
CA ASP A 45 -8.71 5.93 -8.71
C ASP A 45 -8.56 5.04 -7.47
N ILE A 46 -9.17 3.84 -7.50
CA ILE A 46 -9.09 2.87 -6.41
C ILE A 46 -8.93 1.47 -6.99
N PHE A 47 -7.80 0.85 -6.70
CA PHE A 47 -7.49 -0.51 -7.11
C PHE A 47 -6.68 -1.22 -6.02
N VAL A 48 -6.68 -2.54 -6.08
CA VAL A 48 -5.91 -3.40 -5.17
C VAL A 48 -4.94 -4.22 -6.00
N SER A 49 -3.70 -4.30 -5.53
CA SER A 49 -2.71 -5.24 -6.04
C SER A 49 -2.49 -6.34 -5.01
N VAL A 50 -2.74 -7.58 -5.43
CA VAL A 50 -2.54 -8.79 -4.62
C VAL A 50 -1.27 -9.46 -5.12
N GLN A 51 -0.36 -9.72 -4.19
CA GLN A 51 0.97 -10.23 -4.50
C GLN A 51 1.36 -11.30 -3.46
N ASP A 52 2.04 -12.33 -3.93
CA ASP A 52 2.71 -13.35 -3.10
C ASP A 52 4.18 -13.39 -3.51
N TYR A 53 5.06 -13.19 -2.54
CA TYR A 53 6.50 -13.14 -2.75
C TYR A 53 7.26 -13.51 -1.47
N THR A 54 8.51 -13.93 -1.64
CA THR A 54 9.44 -14.08 -0.51
C THR A 54 10.03 -12.72 -0.18
N THR A 55 10.01 -12.35 1.10
CA THR A 55 10.61 -11.09 1.56
C THR A 55 12.10 -11.05 1.27
N LYS A 56 12.61 -9.85 0.99
CA LYS A 56 14.02 -9.61 0.71
C LYS A 56 14.78 -9.15 1.96
N PRO A 57 16.11 -9.35 2.00
CA PRO A 57 16.96 -8.73 3.03
C PRO A 57 16.79 -7.21 3.06
N GLN A 58 16.91 -6.63 4.25
CA GLN A 58 16.69 -5.19 4.48
C GLN A 58 17.60 -4.32 3.60
N GLU A 59 18.84 -4.78 3.38
CA GLU A 59 19.88 -4.09 2.61
C GLU A 59 19.55 -4.03 1.11
N GLN A 60 18.63 -4.87 0.64
CA GLN A 60 18.10 -4.85 -0.73
C GLN A 60 16.78 -4.06 -0.83
N GLY A 61 16.27 -3.58 0.31
CA GLY A 61 15.17 -2.63 0.38
C GLY A 61 15.56 -1.29 -0.25
N LYS A 62 14.62 -0.68 -0.97
CA LYS A 62 14.72 0.70 -1.42
C LYS A 62 13.52 1.44 -0.85
N PHE A 63 13.72 2.67 -0.41
CA PHE A 63 12.60 3.52 -0.04
C PHE A 63 11.97 4.09 -1.31
N GLU A 64 10.64 4.17 -1.30
CA GLU A 64 9.85 4.79 -2.35
C GLU A 64 8.77 5.68 -1.75
N ALA A 65 8.27 6.62 -2.54
CA ALA A 65 7.16 7.49 -2.17
C ALA A 65 6.27 7.81 -3.37
N HIS A 66 5.01 8.12 -3.05
CA HIS A 66 3.94 8.44 -4.00
C HIS A 66 3.42 9.86 -3.76
N LYS A 67 2.84 10.48 -4.79
CA LYS A 67 2.19 11.80 -4.69
C LYS A 67 0.71 11.77 -5.05
N LYS A 68 0.26 10.82 -5.89
CA LYS A 68 -1.12 10.73 -6.37
C LYS A 68 -1.94 9.75 -5.54
N TYR A 69 -1.36 8.61 -5.19
CA TYR A 69 -2.01 7.56 -4.43
C TYR A 69 -1.54 7.53 -2.97
N ALA A 70 -2.47 7.11 -2.11
CA ALA A 70 -2.18 6.74 -0.73
C ALA A 70 -2.29 5.23 -0.60
N ASP A 71 -1.34 4.63 0.10
CA ASP A 71 -1.26 3.19 0.24
C ASP A 71 -2.05 2.66 1.45
N ILE A 72 -2.80 1.58 1.22
CA ILE A 72 -3.30 0.69 2.26
C ILE A 72 -2.62 -0.66 2.07
N GLN A 73 -1.60 -0.93 2.89
CA GLN A 73 -0.86 -2.18 2.86
C GLN A 73 -1.39 -3.12 3.94
N PHE A 74 -1.78 -4.33 3.54
CA PHE A 74 -2.39 -5.33 4.42
C PHE A 74 -1.75 -6.71 4.23
N ILE A 75 -1.21 -7.27 5.31
CA ILE A 75 -0.61 -8.61 5.31
C ILE A 75 -1.73 -9.65 5.44
N ILE A 76 -2.04 -10.33 4.34
CA ILE A 76 -3.04 -11.41 4.31
C ILE A 76 -2.54 -12.64 5.08
N LYS A 77 -1.27 -13.02 4.85
CA LYS A 77 -0.63 -14.18 5.48
C LYS A 77 0.88 -13.97 5.55
N GLY A 78 1.49 -14.44 6.63
CA GLY A 78 2.93 -14.32 6.86
C GLY A 78 3.28 -13.04 7.61
N GLU A 79 4.49 -12.54 7.39
CA GLU A 79 5.02 -11.35 8.04
C GLU A 79 5.95 -10.58 7.10
N GLU A 80 5.93 -9.26 7.22
CA GLU A 80 6.80 -8.38 6.46
C GLU A 80 7.33 -7.25 7.35
N LYS A 81 8.60 -6.90 7.16
CA LYS A 81 9.22 -5.74 7.81
C LYS A 81 9.17 -4.55 6.87
N LEU A 82 8.41 -3.54 7.27
CA LEU A 82 8.24 -2.29 6.52
C LEU A 82 9.06 -1.17 7.15
N GLY A 83 10.01 -0.62 6.39
CA GLY A 83 10.68 0.63 6.72
C GLY A 83 9.80 1.82 6.33
N PHE A 84 9.71 2.84 7.19
CA PHE A 84 8.99 4.07 6.88
C PHE A 84 9.69 5.29 7.50
N GLY A 85 9.43 6.46 6.94
CA GLY A 85 9.90 7.72 7.49
C GLY A 85 9.26 8.91 6.78
N ASP A 86 9.50 10.11 7.30
CA ASP A 86 9.08 11.35 6.65
C ASP A 86 9.98 11.62 5.45
N VAL A 87 9.40 11.84 4.28
CA VAL A 87 10.10 12.04 3.00
C VAL A 87 11.16 13.15 3.08
N LYS A 88 10.97 14.16 3.95
CA LYS A 88 11.93 15.25 4.14
C LYS A 88 13.29 14.80 4.69
N ASN A 89 13.36 13.60 5.26
CA ASN A 89 14.57 13.03 5.83
C ASN A 89 15.35 12.16 4.84
N PHE A 90 14.86 12.01 3.61
CA PHE A 90 15.47 11.19 2.57
C PHE A 90 15.92 12.03 1.38
N LYS A 91 16.83 11.48 0.58
CA LYS A 91 17.29 12.07 -0.67
C LYS A 91 16.75 11.29 -1.86
N PRO A 92 16.21 11.95 -2.90
CA PRO A 92 15.84 11.27 -4.13
C PRO A 92 17.06 10.66 -4.83
N THR A 93 16.94 9.39 -5.23
CA THR A 93 17.91 8.69 -6.09
C THR A 93 17.46 8.65 -7.55
N THR A 94 16.19 8.94 -7.81
CA THR A 94 15.61 9.05 -9.16
C THR A 94 14.80 10.33 -9.31
N PHE A 95 14.47 10.67 -10.56
CA PHE A 95 13.37 11.61 -10.83
C PHE A 95 12.02 10.96 -10.51
N TYR A 96 11.02 11.80 -10.24
CA TYR A 96 9.65 11.34 -10.04
C TYR A 96 9.04 10.87 -11.36
N ASP A 97 8.58 9.63 -11.41
CA ASP A 97 7.87 9.03 -12.53
C ASP A 97 6.37 9.28 -12.35
N GLU A 98 5.81 10.20 -13.15
CA GLU A 98 4.39 10.55 -13.05
C GLU A 98 3.45 9.42 -13.49
N LYS A 99 3.91 8.54 -14.37
CA LYS A 99 3.09 7.45 -14.92
C LYS A 99 2.88 6.38 -13.87
N ASN A 100 3.93 6.03 -13.14
CA ASN A 100 3.92 4.99 -12.11
C ASN A 100 3.74 5.57 -10.70
N ASP A 101 3.63 6.89 -10.56
CA ASP A 101 3.52 7.62 -9.30
C ASP A 101 4.62 7.26 -8.30
N ILE A 102 5.87 7.19 -8.73
CA ILE A 102 6.97 6.68 -7.89
C ILE A 102 8.22 7.54 -7.96
N ILE A 103 8.89 7.69 -6.82
CA ILE A 103 10.27 8.19 -6.70
C ILE A 103 11.03 7.31 -5.71
N PHE A 104 12.27 6.92 -6.05
CA PHE A 104 13.12 6.17 -5.14
C PHE A 104 14.00 7.09 -4.28
N LEU A 105 14.25 6.66 -3.05
CA LEU A 105 14.84 7.45 -1.97
C LEU A 105 15.97 6.67 -1.24
N GLU A 106 16.93 7.41 -0.68
CA GLU A 106 18.00 6.91 0.22
C GLU A 106 18.17 7.78 1.48
#